data_AF-A0AAT9HVL4-F1
#
_entry.id   AF-A0AAT9HVL4-F1
#
_cell.length_a   1.000
_cell.length_b   1.000
_cell.length_c   1.000
_cell.angle_alpha   90.00
_cell.angle_beta   90.00
_cell.angle_gamma   90.00
#
_symmetry.space_group_name_H-M   'P 1'
#
loop_
_entity.id
_entity.type
_entity.pdbx_description
1 polymer ?
#
loop_
_entity_poly.entity_id
_entity_poly.type
_entity_poly.pdbx_seq_one_letter_code
_entity_poly.pdbx_strand_id
1 'polypeptide(L)'
;MDHLVPGSKEWRIAEAVTSEHALVVGHPYIDVWEAVKPASVGIAAWPRVPRGRDWKTGVCEALGWRVANTGEAWQRILDSVHSYKDLEPQLLGRVEELIDFVTATASGGA
;
A
#
# COMPACT_ATOMS: atom_id res chain seq x y z
N MET A 1 2.14 6.66 -1.83
CA MET A 1 1.32 6.97 -3.02
C MET A 1 1.05 5.67 -3.73
N ASP A 2 -0.18 5.45 -4.19
CA ASP A 2 -0.43 4.39 -5.18
C ASP A 2 0.45 4.64 -6.42
N HIS A 3 0.85 3.57 -7.11
CA HIS A 3 1.92 3.49 -8.12
C HIS A 3 2.47 4.81 -8.71
N LEU A 4 3.79 5.05 -8.60
CA LEU A 4 4.49 6.18 -9.24
C LEU A 4 4.76 5.92 -10.73
N VAL A 5 3.70 5.91 -11.53
CA VAL A 5 3.80 5.75 -13.00
C VAL A 5 4.01 7.12 -13.66
N PRO A 6 5.03 7.30 -14.52
CA PRO A 6 5.28 8.56 -15.21
C PRO A 6 4.03 9.14 -15.90
N GLY A 7 3.78 10.43 -15.69
CA GLY A 7 2.64 11.14 -16.29
C GLY A 7 1.28 10.93 -15.60
N SER A 8 1.19 10.10 -14.55
CA SER A 8 0.00 9.98 -13.69
C SER A 8 -0.22 11.22 -12.80
N LYS A 9 -1.37 11.29 -12.12
CA LYS A 9 -1.65 12.36 -11.15
C LYS A 9 -0.68 12.27 -9.98
N GLU A 10 -0.47 11.05 -9.48
CA GLU A 10 0.37 10.70 -8.34
C GLU A 10 1.83 11.04 -8.67
N TRP A 11 2.29 10.77 -9.89
CA TRP A 11 3.60 11.20 -10.39
C TRP A 11 3.77 12.73 -10.37
N ARG A 12 2.78 13.48 -10.88
CA ARG A 12 2.86 14.95 -10.89
C ARG A 12 2.89 15.54 -9.48
N ILE A 13 2.17 14.94 -8.54
CA ILE A 13 2.20 15.36 -7.14
C ILE A 13 3.56 15.02 -6.52
N ALA A 14 4.11 13.84 -6.80
CA ALA A 14 5.43 13.43 -6.32
C ALA A 14 6.53 14.37 -6.84
N GLU A 15 6.53 14.70 -8.14
CA GLU A 15 7.46 15.67 -8.74
C GLU A 15 7.36 17.08 -8.15
N ALA A 16 6.19 17.48 -7.66
CA ALA A 16 6.01 18.78 -7.02
C ALA A 16 6.63 18.85 -5.61
N VAL A 17 6.99 17.70 -5.02
CA VAL A 17 7.69 17.65 -3.73
C VAL A 17 9.20 17.77 -3.99
N THR A 18 9.72 18.99 -3.80
CA THR A 18 11.12 19.32 -4.13
C THR A 18 12.03 19.53 -2.92
N SER A 19 11.51 19.38 -1.70
CA SER A 19 12.30 19.58 -0.48
C SER A 19 13.28 18.44 -0.24
N GLU A 20 14.50 18.77 0.16
CA GLU A 20 15.51 17.79 0.62
C GLU A 20 15.08 17.02 1.89
N HIS A 21 14.03 17.47 2.59
CA HIS A 21 13.47 16.82 3.78
C HIS A 21 12.26 15.93 3.48
N ALA A 22 11.90 15.75 2.20
CA ALA A 22 10.78 14.92 1.81
C ALA A 22 11.20 13.90 0.75
N LEU A 23 10.92 12.62 1.02
CA LEU A 23 11.08 11.52 0.07
C LEU A 23 9.70 10.95 -0.27
N VAL A 24 9.42 10.77 -1.56
CA VAL A 24 8.20 10.12 -2.04
C VAL A 24 8.54 8.80 -2.71
N VAL A 25 8.04 7.70 -2.13
CA VAL A 25 8.15 6.35 -2.69
C VAL A 25 6.79 5.82 -3.16
N GLY A 26 6.81 4.98 -4.18
CA GLY A 26 5.64 4.26 -4.67
C GLY A 26 5.65 2.80 -4.19
N HIS A 27 4.54 2.09 -4.38
CA HIS A 27 4.45 0.65 -4.14
C HIS A 27 3.84 -0.09 -5.34
N PRO A 28 4.07 -1.41 -5.47
CA PRO A 28 3.56 -2.20 -6.59
C PRO A 28 2.10 -2.64 -6.43
N TYR A 29 1.40 -2.18 -5.39
CA TYR A 29 0.01 -2.50 -5.10
C TYR A 29 -0.97 -1.45 -5.61
N ILE A 30 -2.14 -1.90 -6.06
CA ILE A 30 -3.23 -1.01 -6.50
C ILE A 30 -3.80 -0.23 -5.32
N ASP A 31 -3.88 -0.89 -4.15
CA ASP A 31 -4.31 -0.31 -2.89
C ASP A 31 -3.58 -1.04 -1.74
N VAL A 32 -3.45 -0.39 -0.58
CA VAL A 32 -2.77 -0.95 0.60
C VAL A 32 -3.35 -2.29 1.05
N TRP A 33 -4.62 -2.59 0.76
CA TRP A 33 -5.21 -3.90 1.05
C TRP A 33 -4.39 -5.03 0.42
N GLU A 34 -3.96 -4.87 -0.84
CA GLU A 34 -3.20 -5.87 -1.59
C GLU A 34 -1.79 -6.10 -1.02
N ALA A 35 -1.31 -5.21 -0.15
CA ALA A 35 -0.05 -5.37 0.56
C ALA A 35 -0.13 -6.29 1.79
N VAL A 36 -1.34 -6.63 2.25
CA VAL A 36 -1.53 -7.66 3.28
C VAL A 36 -1.43 -9.03 2.63
N LYS A 37 -0.66 -9.94 3.22
CA LYS A 37 -0.50 -11.30 2.68
C LYS A 37 -1.86 -11.99 2.57
N PRO A 38 -2.19 -12.62 1.44
CA PRO A 38 -3.45 -13.36 1.28
C PRO A 38 -3.72 -14.36 2.41
N ALA A 39 -2.68 -15.05 2.87
CA ALA A 39 -2.78 -16.02 3.96
C ALA A 39 -3.24 -15.38 5.29
N SER A 40 -2.84 -14.14 5.60
CA SER A 40 -3.23 -13.46 6.83
C SER A 40 -4.74 -13.16 6.85
N VAL A 41 -5.32 -12.76 5.71
CA VAL A 41 -6.77 -12.54 5.56
C VAL A 41 -7.57 -13.81 5.20
N GLY A 42 -6.92 -14.98 5.13
CA GLY A 42 -7.55 -16.28 4.86
C GLY A 42 -8.04 -16.47 3.42
N ILE A 43 -7.41 -15.82 2.44
CA ILE A 43 -7.72 -15.97 1.01
C ILE A 43 -6.55 -16.59 0.26
N ALA A 44 -6.83 -17.28 -0.85
CA ALA A 44 -5.77 -17.90 -1.66
C ALA A 44 -4.89 -16.87 -2.38
N ALA A 45 -5.52 -15.79 -2.87
CA ALA A 45 -4.86 -14.65 -3.51
C ALA A 45 -5.83 -13.46 -3.53
N TRP A 46 -5.29 -12.24 -3.64
CA TRP A 46 -6.11 -11.08 -3.97
C TRP A 46 -6.73 -11.23 -5.37
N PRO A 47 -8.02 -10.92 -5.55
CA PRO A 47 -8.66 -11.06 -6.84
C PRO A 47 -8.20 -9.95 -7.79
N ARG A 48 -8.12 -10.28 -9.08
CA ARG A 48 -7.88 -9.28 -10.13
C ARG A 48 -9.17 -8.54 -10.45
N VAL A 49 -9.20 -7.24 -10.17
CA VAL A 49 -10.34 -6.38 -10.53
C VAL A 49 -10.10 -5.74 -11.91
N PRO A 50 -11.03 -5.85 -12.87
CA PRO A 50 -10.89 -5.19 -14.16
C PRO A 50 -10.73 -3.68 -14.05
N ARG A 51 -9.92 -3.09 -14.94
CA ARG A 51 -9.75 -1.64 -15.02
C ARG A 51 -11.08 -0.93 -15.30
N GLY A 52 -11.22 0.29 -14.76
CA GLY A 52 -12.45 1.08 -14.88
C GLY A 52 -13.52 0.74 -13.85
N ARG A 53 -13.25 -0.24 -12.97
CA ARG A 53 -14.09 -0.56 -11.82
C ARG A 53 -13.42 -0.05 -10.53
N ASP A 54 -14.23 0.37 -9.56
CA ASP A 54 -13.72 0.61 -8.21
C ASP A 54 -13.10 -0.67 -7.66
N TRP A 55 -11.82 -0.59 -7.29
CA TRP A 55 -11.03 -1.77 -6.94
C TRP A 55 -11.54 -2.40 -5.65
N LYS A 56 -11.81 -1.61 -4.60
CA LYS A 56 -12.26 -2.12 -3.29
C LYS A 56 -13.60 -2.83 -3.38
N THR A 57 -14.57 -2.24 -4.07
CA THR A 57 -15.87 -2.85 -4.32
C THR A 57 -15.71 -4.14 -5.12
N GLY A 58 -14.87 -4.12 -6.17
CA GLY A 58 -14.60 -5.32 -6.98
C GLY A 58 -13.96 -6.46 -6.18
N VAL A 59 -13.05 -6.14 -5.24
CA VAL A 59 -12.44 -7.13 -4.34
C VAL A 59 -13.49 -7.76 -3.43
N CYS A 60 -14.31 -6.94 -2.75
CA CYS A 60 -15.36 -7.43 -1.86
C CYS A 60 -16.32 -8.38 -2.58
N GLU A 61 -16.76 -8.01 -3.79
CA GLU A 61 -17.63 -8.85 -4.59
C GLU A 61 -16.97 -10.16 -5.04
N ALA A 62 -15.73 -10.09 -5.53
CA ALA A 62 -15.01 -11.28 -6.03
C ALA A 62 -14.72 -12.29 -4.90
N LEU A 63 -14.51 -11.81 -3.67
CA LEU A 63 -14.32 -12.65 -2.48
C LEU A 63 -15.64 -13.04 -1.80
N GLY A 64 -16.79 -12.56 -2.31
CA GLY A 64 -18.10 -12.81 -1.72
C GLY A 64 -18.30 -12.19 -0.33
N TRP A 65 -17.53 -11.16 0.01
CA TRP A 65 -17.63 -10.47 1.29
C TRP A 65 -18.88 -9.60 1.33
N ARG A 66 -19.83 -9.97 2.19
CA ARG A 66 -21.07 -9.25 2.41
C ARG A 66 -20.84 -8.15 3.45
N VAL A 67 -20.41 -6.99 2.98
CA VAL A 67 -20.10 -5.82 3.80
C VAL A 67 -20.99 -4.63 3.39
N ALA A 68 -21.39 -3.81 4.35
CA ALA A 68 -22.23 -2.64 4.09
C ALA A 68 -21.47 -1.51 3.39
N ASN A 69 -20.16 -1.43 3.61
CA ASN A 69 -19.26 -0.47 2.99
C ASN A 69 -17.80 -0.99 3.03
N THR A 70 -16.91 -0.31 2.31
CA THR A 70 -15.49 -0.67 2.26
C THR A 70 -14.76 -0.49 3.59
N GLY A 71 -15.30 0.30 4.52
CA GLY A 71 -14.76 0.46 5.88
C GLY A 71 -14.89 -0.82 6.72
N GLU A 72 -15.99 -1.56 6.58
CA GLU A 72 -16.17 -2.86 7.24
C GLU A 72 -15.21 -3.91 6.66
N ALA A 73 -15.02 -3.93 5.34
CA ALA A 73 -14.00 -4.77 4.71
C ALA A 73 -12.59 -4.40 5.17
N TRP A 74 -12.30 -3.10 5.33
CA TRP A 74 -11.02 -2.65 5.87
C TRP A 74 -10.82 -3.08 7.31
N GLN A 75 -11.84 -2.99 8.17
CA GLN A 75 -11.76 -3.48 9.55
C GLN A 75 -11.44 -4.97 9.59
N ARG A 76 -12.12 -5.78 8.77
CA ARG A 76 -11.82 -7.21 8.62
C ARG A 76 -10.37 -7.48 8.21
N ILE A 77 -9.82 -6.70 7.27
CA ILE A 77 -8.43 -6.84 6.83
C ILE A 77 -7.48 -6.43 7.96
N LEU A 78 -7.73 -5.30 8.60
CA LEU A 78 -6.92 -4.80 9.72
C LEU A 78 -6.85 -5.79 10.87
N ASP A 79 -7.98 -6.39 11.24
CA ASP A 79 -8.06 -7.36 12.34
C ASP A 79 -7.22 -8.62 12.09
N SER A 80 -6.83 -8.88 10.83
CA SER A 80 -5.98 -10.01 10.45
C SER A 80 -4.47 -9.72 10.49
N VAL A 81 -4.08 -8.45 10.69
CA VAL A 81 -2.68 -8.02 10.70
C VAL A 81 -2.22 -7.86 12.15
N HIS A 82 -1.26 -8.67 12.56
CA HIS A 82 -0.73 -8.66 13.93
C HIS A 82 0.75 -8.26 13.98
N SER A 83 1.45 -8.38 12.85
CA SER A 83 2.87 -8.05 12.75
C SER A 83 3.24 -7.63 11.33
N TYR A 84 4.42 -7.02 11.16
CA TYR A 84 5.01 -6.78 9.84
C TYR A 84 5.11 -8.07 9.00
N LYS A 85 5.15 -9.24 9.65
CA LYS A 85 5.18 -10.55 8.99
C LYS A 85 3.91 -10.87 8.20
N ASP A 86 2.81 -10.19 8.48
CA ASP A 86 1.54 -10.32 7.75
C ASP A 86 1.49 -9.46 6.49
N LEU A 87 2.53 -8.67 6.24
CA LEU A 87 2.63 -7.78 5.09
C LEU A 87 3.60 -8.33 4.06
N GLU A 88 3.33 -8.02 2.80
CA GLU A 88 4.20 -8.36 1.70
C GLU A 88 5.53 -7.59 1.77
N PRO A 89 6.69 -8.23 1.52
CA PRO A 89 8.01 -7.61 1.68
C PRO A 89 8.23 -6.34 0.87
N GLN A 90 7.57 -6.20 -0.29
CA GLN A 90 7.71 -5.02 -1.15
C GLN A 90 7.15 -3.77 -0.49
N LEU A 91 6.15 -3.88 0.40
CA LEU A 91 5.72 -2.75 1.22
C LEU A 91 6.76 -2.44 2.30
N LEU A 92 7.28 -3.47 2.98
CA LEU A 92 8.27 -3.30 4.06
C LEU A 92 9.54 -2.62 3.55
N GLY A 93 10.06 -3.02 2.39
CA GLY A 93 11.23 -2.39 1.80
C GLY A 93 11.03 -0.91 1.46
N ARG A 94 9.80 -0.48 1.14
CA ARG A 94 9.49 0.95 0.97
C ARG A 94 9.45 1.70 2.30
N VAL A 95 8.99 1.05 3.37
CA VAL A 95 9.01 1.63 4.73
C VAL A 95 10.45 1.76 5.22
N GLU A 96 11.29 0.76 5.00
CA GLU A 96 12.73 0.81 5.31
C GLU A 96 13.41 1.97 4.58
N GLU A 97 13.15 2.14 3.28
CA GLU A 97 13.68 3.27 2.49
C GLU A 97 13.31 4.64 3.09
N LEU A 98 12.08 4.78 3.60
CA LEU A 98 11.64 6.00 4.28
C LEU A 98 12.30 6.20 5.65
N ILE A 99 12.53 5.12 6.41
CA ILE A 99 13.23 5.16 7.69
C ILE A 99 14.70 5.57 7.46
N ASP A 100 15.37 4.98 6.49
CA ASP A 100 16.75 5.30 6.14
C ASP A 100 16.87 6.77 5.74
N PHE A 101 15.93 7.30 4.96
CA PHE A 101 15.91 8.71 4.58
C PHE A 101 15.88 9.66 5.79
N VAL A 102 15.03 9.40 6.79
CA VAL A 102 14.93 10.28 7.97
C VAL A 102 16.05 10.07 8.98
N THR A 103 16.72 8.91 8.94
CA THR A 103 17.79 8.55 9.90
C THR A 103 19.20 8.78 9.36
N ALA A 104 19.40 8.86 8.04
CA ALA A 104 20.70 9.12 7.42
C ALA A 104 21.34 10.44 7.87
N THR A 105 20.54 11.42 8.29
CA THR A 105 20.99 12.71 8.85
C THR A 105 21.67 12.59 10.22
N ALA A 106 21.51 11.49 10.96
CA ALA A 106 22.17 11.28 12.25
C ALA A 106 23.67 10.92 12.15
N SER A 107 24.16 10.58 10.95
CA SER A 107 25.54 10.10 10.73
C SER A 107 26.50 11.15 10.13
N GLY A 108 26.03 12.38 9.93
CA GLY A 108 26.74 13.44 9.20
C GLY A 108 27.37 14.55 10.07
N GLY A 109 27.80 14.24 11.29
CA GLY A 109 28.43 15.21 12.19
C GLY A 109 29.77 14.71 12.74
N ALA A 110 30.85 14.99 12.02
CA ALA A 110 32.24 14.98 12.51
C ALA A 110 33.03 16.08 11.80
#